data_AF-A0A4P6JW21-F1
#
_entry.id   AF-A0A4P6JW21-F1
#
_cell.length_a   1.000
_cell.length_b   1.000
_cell.length_c   1.000
_cell.angle_alpha   90.00
_cell.angle_beta   90.00
_cell.angle_gamma   90.00
#
_symmetry.space_group_name_H-M   'P 1'
#
loop_
_entity.id
_entity.type
_entity.pdbx_description
1 polymer ?
#
loop_
_entity_poly.entity_id
_entity_poly.type
_entity_poly.pdbx_seq_one_letter_code
_entity_poly.pdbx_strand_id
1 'polypeptide(L)'
;MDVETHTIPEPFEIVTLPHLRQQAASVLIEHGCSILELPERCIITLPAGTTRQEIIPRTRCQRYRLTLPDGYQLTQICPRRETEFSDLYLNAPALDGQT
;
A
#
# COMPACT_ATOMS: atom_id res chain seq x y z
N MET A 1 11.15 16.49 -31.33
CA MET A 1 11.22 16.66 -29.86
C MET A 1 10.04 15.92 -29.30
N ASP A 2 10.23 14.61 -29.22
CA ASP A 2 9.24 13.66 -28.74
C ASP A 2 9.16 13.87 -27.23
N VAL A 3 8.08 14.51 -26.79
CA VAL A 3 7.76 14.58 -25.36
C VAL A 3 7.30 13.18 -24.98
N GLU A 4 8.22 12.40 -24.41
CA GLU A 4 7.87 11.14 -23.75
C GLU A 4 6.84 11.50 -22.67
N THR A 5 5.58 11.28 -23.01
CA THR A 5 4.47 11.46 -22.09
C THR A 5 4.59 10.27 -21.15
N HIS A 6 5.36 10.44 -20.07
CA HIS A 6 5.35 9.56 -18.93
C HIS A 6 3.90 9.53 -18.45
N THR A 7 3.16 8.54 -18.94
CA THR A 7 1.83 8.23 -18.43
C THR A 7 2.07 7.77 -17.02
N ILE A 8 1.96 8.68 -16.06
CA ILE A 8 1.90 8.33 -14.66
C ILE A 8 0.59 7.54 -14.56
N PRO A 9 0.63 6.20 -14.34
CA PRO A 9 -0.60 5.45 -14.21
C PRO A 9 -1.42 6.10 -13.10
N GLU A 10 -2.70 6.38 -13.38
CA GLU A 10 -3.55 7.06 -12.40
C GLU A 10 -3.47 6.31 -11.06
N PRO A 11 -3.22 7.03 -9.95
CA PRO A 11 -3.12 6.41 -8.64
C PRO A 11 -4.45 5.72 -8.33
N PHE A 12 -4.42 4.39 -8.21
CA PHE A 12 -5.66 3.64 -7.95
C PHE A 12 -6.13 3.83 -6.50
N GLU A 13 -5.18 3.91 -5.57
CA GLU A 13 -5.49 4.12 -4.16
C GLU A 13 -4.36 4.86 -3.46
N ILE A 14 -4.72 5.75 -2.53
CA ILE A 14 -3.81 6.54 -1.72
C ILE A 14 -3.95 6.10 -0.26
N VAL A 15 -2.84 5.65 0.33
CA VAL A 15 -2.77 5.26 1.74
C VAL A 15 -1.98 6.32 2.51
N THR A 16 -2.57 6.87 3.57
CA THR A 16 -1.88 7.84 4.44
C THR A 16 -1.51 7.19 5.76
N LEU A 17 -0.23 7.26 6.11
CA LEU A 17 0.33 6.72 7.35
C LEU A 17 1.00 7.87 8.14
N PRO A 18 1.11 7.79 9.47
CA PRO A 18 1.78 8.83 10.25
C PRO A 18 3.30 8.71 10.11
N HIS A 19 3.81 7.48 10.07
CA HIS A 19 5.22 7.18 9.92
C HIS A 19 5.38 5.90 9.09
N LEU A 20 6.40 5.87 8.25
CA LEU A 20 6.80 4.69 7.48
C LEU A 20 8.24 4.32 7.86
N ARG A 21 8.49 3.05 8.15
CA ARG A 21 9.87 2.59 8.40
C ARG A 21 10.65 2.61 7.09
N GLN A 22 11.91 3.03 7.10
CA GLN A 22 12.76 3.06 5.88
C GLN A 22 12.80 1.71 5.14
N GLN A 23 12.92 0.60 5.88
CA GLN A 23 12.90 -0.73 5.26
C GLN A 23 11.57 -1.02 4.55
N ALA A 24 10.46 -0.54 5.11
CA ALA A 24 9.15 -0.71 4.47
C ALA A 24 9.01 0.18 3.23
N ALA A 25 9.59 1.39 3.26
CA ALA A 25 9.64 2.27 2.10
C ALA A 25 10.39 1.64 0.93
N SER A 26 11.56 1.02 1.19
CA SER A 26 12.32 0.33 0.15
C SER A 26 11.54 -0.80 -0.51
N VAL A 27 10.83 -1.62 0.27
CA VAL A 27 10.00 -2.72 -0.27
C VAL A 27 8.85 -2.16 -1.11
N LEU A 28 8.14 -1.14 -0.61
CA LEU A 28 7.03 -0.53 -1.36
C LEU A 28 7.49 0.05 -2.70
N ILE A 29 8.64 0.73 -2.72
CA ILE A 29 9.24 1.25 -3.96
C ILE A 29 9.62 0.11 -4.92
N GLU A 30 10.20 -0.97 -4.40
CA GLU A 30 10.55 -2.17 -5.20
C GLU A 30 9.34 -2.77 -5.91
N HIS A 31 8.18 -2.78 -5.25
CA HIS A 31 6.91 -3.25 -5.84
C HIS A 31 6.10 -2.16 -6.57
N GLY A 32 6.74 -1.03 -6.93
CA GLY A 32 6.14 -0.02 -7.80
C GLY A 32 5.20 0.97 -7.11
N CYS A 33 5.19 1.03 -5.77
CA CYS A 33 4.48 2.09 -5.05
C CYS A 33 5.31 3.38 -5.05
N SER A 34 4.64 4.53 -5.08
CA SER A 34 5.29 5.84 -4.88
C SER A 34 5.05 6.34 -3.47
N ILE A 35 6.06 6.93 -2.85
CA ILE A 35 5.98 7.44 -1.47
C ILE A 35 6.31 8.91 -1.47
N LEU A 36 5.44 9.71 -0.87
CA LEU A 36 5.64 11.12 -0.58
C LEU A 36 5.72 11.30 0.94
N GLU A 37 6.93 11.55 1.44
CA GLU A 37 7.17 11.83 2.85
C GLU A 37 6.88 13.31 3.15
N LEU A 38 6.01 13.55 4.14
CA LEU A 38 5.70 14.86 4.70
C LEU A 38 6.11 14.88 6.18
N PRO A 39 6.28 16.07 6.80
CA PRO A 39 6.79 16.17 8.17
C PRO A 39 6.03 15.37 9.24
N GLU A 40 4.73 15.13 9.04
CA GLU A 40 3.85 14.46 10.01
C GLU A 40 3.14 13.22 9.46
N ARG A 41 3.39 12.88 8.18
CA ARG A 41 2.70 11.78 7.50
C ARG A 41 3.44 11.33 6.24
N CYS A 42 3.22 10.10 5.84
CA CYS A 42 3.64 9.54 4.57
C CYS A 42 2.41 9.26 3.71
N ILE A 43 2.45 9.67 2.45
CA ILE A 43 1.42 9.39 1.46
C ILE A 43 1.98 8.32 0.53
N ILE A 44 1.32 7.16 0.47
CA ILE A 44 1.69 6.04 -0.37
C ILE A 44 0.68 5.95 -1.50
N THR A 45 1.18 6.00 -2.72
CA THR A 45 0.41 5.80 -3.94
C THR A 45 0.61 4.37 -4.40
N LEU A 46 -0.48 3.60 -4.46
CA LEU A 46 -0.45 2.24 -4.97
C LEU A 46 -0.50 2.22 -6.50
N PRO A 47 0.24 1.33 -7.16
CA PRO A 47 0.24 1.21 -8.61
C PRO A 47 -1.13 0.75 -9.14
N ALA A 48 -1.43 1.11 -10.38
CA ALA A 48 -2.62 0.62 -11.08
C ALA A 48 -2.63 -0.92 -11.14
N GLY A 49 -3.83 -1.51 -11.03
CA GLY A 49 -3.99 -2.96 -10.94
C GLY A 49 -3.90 -3.51 -9.51
N THR A 50 -3.61 -2.66 -8.52
CA THR A 50 -3.74 -3.05 -7.11
C THR A 50 -5.20 -3.40 -6.80
N THR A 51 -5.42 -4.59 -6.24
CA THR A 51 -6.75 -5.03 -5.82
C THR A 51 -6.91 -4.92 -4.33
N ARG A 52 -8.12 -4.55 -3.86
CA ARG A 52 -8.45 -4.42 -2.44
C ARG A 52 -9.56 -5.39 -2.07
N GLN A 53 -9.31 -6.21 -1.06
CA GLN A 53 -10.26 -7.18 -0.54
C GLN A 53 -10.42 -7.03 0.97
N GLU A 54 -11.65 -6.91 1.47
CA GLU A 54 -11.90 -6.87 2.91
C GLU A 54 -11.63 -8.25 3.56
N ILE A 55 -10.81 -8.27 4.61
CA ILE A 55 -10.56 -9.44 5.45
C ILE A 55 -11.49 -9.34 6.65
N ILE A 56 -12.43 -10.29 6.75
CA ILE A 56 -13.44 -10.51 7.81
C ILE A 56 -13.53 -9.37 8.85
N PRO A 57 -14.63 -8.58 8.83
CA PRO A 57 -14.76 -7.41 9.70
C PRO A 57 -14.71 -7.82 11.18
N ARG A 58 -13.77 -7.24 11.92
CA ARG A 58 -13.77 -7.24 13.40
C ARG A 58 -14.47 -5.98 13.87
N THR A 59 -15.13 -6.04 15.03
CA THR A 59 -15.97 -4.95 15.58
C THR A 59 -15.26 -3.60 15.82
N ARG A 60 -13.93 -3.51 15.70
CA ARG A 60 -13.14 -2.30 16.03
C ARG A 60 -12.34 -1.70 14.87
N CYS A 61 -11.95 -2.49 13.86
CA CYS A 61 -11.15 -2.02 12.72
C CYS A 61 -11.56 -2.76 11.45
N GLN A 62 -11.52 -2.06 10.32
CA GLN A 62 -11.59 -2.69 9.01
C GLN A 62 -10.19 -3.16 8.61
N ARG A 63 -10.11 -4.34 7.99
CA ARG A 63 -8.85 -4.90 7.51
C ARG A 63 -9.01 -5.18 6.03
N TYR A 64 -8.04 -4.75 5.24
CA TYR A 64 -8.00 -4.93 3.81
C TYR A 64 -6.72 -5.65 3.43
N ARG A 65 -6.86 -6.69 2.60
CA ARG A 65 -5.75 -7.24 1.83
C ARG A 65 -5.63 -6.40 0.56
N LEU A 66 -4.47 -5.82 0.34
CA LEU A 66 -4.12 -5.17 -0.92
C LEU A 66 -3.20 -6.11 -1.67
N THR A 67 -3.52 -6.44 -2.92
CA THR A 67 -2.64 -7.25 -3.78
C THR A 67 -2.11 -6.36 -4.88
N LEU A 68 -0.81 -6.11 -4.87
CA LEU A 68 -0.08 -5.34 -5.88
C LEU A 68 -0.07 -6.09 -7.22
N PRO A 69 0.16 -5.40 -8.36
CA PRO A 69 0.13 -6.00 -9.68
C PRO A 69 1.18 -7.11 -9.88
N ASP A 70 2.29 -7.08 -9.12
CA ASP A 70 3.30 -8.14 -9.13
C ASP A 70 2.92 -9.36 -8.28
N GLY A 71 1.77 -9.32 -7.61
CA GLY A 71 1.26 -10.39 -6.73
C GLY A 71 1.65 -10.23 -5.26
N TYR A 72 2.50 -9.26 -4.92
CA TYR A 72 2.83 -8.97 -3.54
C TYR A 72 1.62 -8.50 -2.74
N GLN A 73 1.51 -8.95 -1.49
CA GLN A 73 0.35 -8.66 -0.66
C GLN A 73 0.71 -7.73 0.49
N LEU A 74 -0.11 -6.71 0.68
CA LEU A 74 -0.09 -5.81 1.83
C LEU A 74 -1.34 -6.05 2.67
N THR A 75 -1.24 -5.75 3.97
CA THR A 75 -2.40 -5.70 4.85
C THR A 75 -2.56 -4.28 5.35
N GLN A 76 -3.66 -3.63 4.96
CA GLN A 76 -4.05 -2.33 5.48
C GLN A 76 -5.06 -2.51 6.61
N ILE A 77 -4.82 -1.88 7.75
CA ILE A 77 -5.76 -1.82 8.86
C ILE A 77 -6.26 -0.39 8.96
N CYS A 78 -7.56 -0.21 8.73
CA CYS A 78 -8.23 1.09 8.88
C CYS A 78 -8.99 1.10 10.21
N PRO A 79 -8.63 1.99 11.15
CA PRO A 79 -9.46 2.20 12.33
C PRO A 79 -10.82 2.77 11.93
N ARG A 80 -11.86 2.47 12.73
CA ARG A 80 -13.24 2.90 12.42
C ARG A 80 -13.48 4.40 12.64
N ARG A 81 -12.59 5.08 13.37
CA ARG A 81 -12.67 6.53 13.59
C ARG A 81 -11.80 7.24 12.55
N GLU A 82 -12.38 8.22 11.88
CA GLU A 82 -11.70 9.08 10.89
C GLU A 82 -10.47 9.82 11.44
N THR A 83 -10.36 9.99 12.76
CA THR A 83 -9.24 10.68 13.41
C THR A 83 -8.01 9.80 13.63
N GLU A 84 -8.09 8.52 13.32
CA GLU A 84 -7.01 7.56 13.56
C GLU A 84 -6.35 7.18 12.23
N PHE A 85 -5.01 7.10 12.20
CA PHE A 85 -4.29 6.74 10.98
C PHE A 85 -4.44 5.24 10.67
N SER A 86 -4.37 4.90 9.39
CA SER A 86 -4.29 3.49 8.99
C SER A 86 -2.90 2.93 9.30
N ASP A 87 -2.82 1.63 9.59
CA ASP A 87 -1.57 0.88 9.62
C ASP A 87 -1.42 0.09 8.33
N LEU A 88 -0.19 -0.01 7.80
CA LEU A 88 0.13 -0.83 6.64
C LEU A 88 1.22 -1.84 7.01
N TYR A 89 0.92 -3.12 6.82
CA TYR A 89 1.83 -4.21 7.06
C TYR A 89 2.24 -4.82 5.73
N LEU A 90 3.55 -4.99 5.55
CA LEU A 90 4.12 -5.78 4.48
C LEU A 90 3.93 -7.25 4.85
N ASN A 91 3.24 -8.03 4.01
CA ASN A 91 3.21 -9.47 4.22
C ASN A 91 4.50 -10.03 3.62
N ALA A 92 5.14 -10.98 4.31
CA ALA A 92 6.21 -11.74 3.67
C ALA A 92 5.69 -12.29 2.33
N PRO A 93 6.51 -12.32 1.27
CA PRO A 93 6.11 -13.02 0.06
C PRO A 93 5.66 -14.41 0.51
N ALA A 94 4.48 -14.83 0.05
CA ALA A 94 4.10 -16.21 0.21
C ALA A 94 5.23 -17.00 -0.45
N LEU A 95 6.10 -17.60 0.38
CA LEU A 95 6.97 -18.67 -0.06
C LEU A 95 5.96 -19.72 -0.50
N ASP A 96 5.62 -19.71 -1.78
CA ASP A 96 4.85 -20.75 -2.40
C ASP A 96 5.74 -21.97 -2.26
N GLY A 97 5.52 -22.70 -1.18
CA GLY A 97 6.20 -23.93 -0.90
C GLY A 97 5.77 -24.91 -1.97
N GLN A 98 6.68 -25.22 -2.88
CA GLN A 98 6.75 -26.40 -3.72
C GLN A 98 8.08 -26.28 -4.50
N THR A 99 9.02 -27.22 -4.50
CA THR A 99 9.19 -28.57 -3.96
C THR A 99 10.70 -28.82 -3.90
#